data_AF-A0A2R3LXG0-F1
#
_entry.id   AF-A0A2R3LXG0-F1
#
_cell.length_a   1.000
_cell.length_b   1.000
_cell.length_c   1.000
_cell.angle_alpha   90.00
_cell.angle_beta   90.00
_cell.angle_gamma   90.00
#
_symmetry.space_group_name_H-M   'P 1'
#
loop_
_entity.id
_entity.type
_entity.pdbx_description
1 polymer ?
#
loop_
_entity_poly.entity_id
_entity_poly.type
_entity_poly.pdbx_seq_one_letter_code
_entity_poly.pdbx_strand_id
1 'polypeptide(L)' 'MKIFNRYNPFKIALYVKTLFRGRLYIKDFGAFEFNYGKILPPKVSDKRHYNVMSEVNKQVLLLQAELG' A
#
# COMPACT_ATOMS: atom_id res chain seq x y z
N MET A 1 3.60 11.92 5.44
CA MET A 1 3.08 11.33 4.18
C MET A 1 4.27 10.99 3.30
N LYS A 2 4.43 9.74 2.87
CA LYS A 2 5.56 9.31 2.01
C LYS A 2 5.17 9.38 0.54
N ILE A 3 6.08 9.87 -0.30
CA ILE A 3 5.90 9.94 -1.75
C ILE A 3 6.79 8.88 -2.41
N PHE A 4 6.20 8.05 -3.26
CA PHE A 4 6.86 7.06 -4.08
C PHE A 4 6.86 7.55 -5.54
N ASN A 5 8.04 7.97 -6.02
CA ASN A 5 8.22 8.42 -7.39
C ASN A 5 8.18 7.28 -8.43
N ARG A 6 8.29 6.03 -7.98
CA ARG A 6 8.21 4.83 -8.81
C ARG A 6 7.31 3.81 -8.14
N TYR A 7 6.54 3.08 -8.94
CA TYR A 7 5.73 1.98 -8.44
C TYR A 7 6.62 0.77 -8.16
N ASN A 8 6.76 0.43 -6.88
CA ASN A 8 7.43 -0.79 -6.43
C ASN A 8 6.61 -1.39 -5.28
N PRO A 9 5.73 -2.36 -5.56
CA PRO A 9 4.82 -2.94 -4.58
C PRO A 9 5.53 -3.45 -3.33
N PHE A 10 6.72 -4.05 -3.46
CA PHE A 10 7.50 -4.56 -2.34
C PHE A 10 7.96 -3.44 -1.39
N LYS A 11 8.58 -2.37 -1.92
CA LYS A 11 9.01 -1.22 -1.10
C LYS A 11 7.84 -0.50 -0.45
N ILE A 12 6.71 -0.41 -1.15
CA ILE A 12 5.48 0.19 -0.63
C ILE A 12 4.91 -0.69 0.48
N ALA A 13 4.85 -2.01 0.28
CA ALA A 13 4.40 -2.97 1.26
C ALA A 13 5.28 -2.95 2.52
N LEU A 14 6.60 -2.84 2.38
CA LEU A 14 7.50 -2.69 3.53
C LEU A 14 7.15 -1.44 4.35
N TYR A 15 6.96 -0.30 3.68
CA TYR A 15 6.57 0.95 4.34
C TYR A 15 5.22 0.84 5.05
N VAL A 16 4.22 0.22 4.40
CA VAL A 16 2.88 -0.01 4.97
C VAL A 16 2.94 -0.97 6.15
N LYS A 17 3.72 -2.06 6.05
CA LYS A 17 3.91 -3.06 7.11
C LYS A 17 4.58 -2.45 8.35
N THR A 18 5.61 -1.63 8.16
CA THR A 18 6.39 -1.06 9.27
C THR A 18 5.62 -0.01 10.06
N LEU A 19 4.67 0.70 9.44
CA LEU A 19 3.94 1.80 10.09
C LEU A 19 2.52 1.38 10.46
N PHE A 20 2.06 1.79 11.65
CA PHE A 20 0.72 1.45 12.14
C PHE A 20 -0.41 2.12 11.36
N ARG A 21 -0.24 3.35 10.88
CA ARG A 21 -1.24 4.07 10.08
C ARG A 21 -0.59 5.20 9.30
N GLY A 22 -1.20 5.61 8.21
CA GLY A 22 -0.77 6.81 7.52
C GLY A 22 -1.31 6.96 6.11
N ARG A 23 -0.68 7.87 5.38
CA ARG A 23 -0.95 8.15 3.99
C ARG A 23 0.33 8.06 3.16
N LEU A 24 0.18 7.53 1.96
CA LEU A 24 1.24 7.51 0.95
C LEU A 24 0.70 7.99 -0.39
N TYR A 25 1.59 8.55 -1.20
CA TYR A 25 1.29 8.94 -2.57
C TYR A 25 2.19 8.16 -3.51
N ILE A 26 1.61 7.59 -4.56
CA ILE A 26 2.33 6.89 -5.62
C ILE A 26 2.15 7.73 -6.88
N LYS A 27 3.27 8.16 -7.47
CA LYS A 27 3.26 8.92 -8.72
C LYS A 27 2.47 8.15 -9.78
N ASP A 28 1.59 8.84 -10.50
CA ASP A 28 0.71 8.31 -11.56
C ASP A 28 -0.45 7.41 -11.09
N PHE A 29 -0.46 6.99 -9.82
CA PHE A 29 -1.51 6.14 -9.25
C PHE A 29 -2.40 6.85 -8.23
N GLY A 30 -1.86 7.84 -7.51
CA GLY A 30 -2.63 8.67 -6.57
C GLY A 30 -2.29 8.44 -5.10
N ALA A 31 -3.20 8.89 -4.24
CA ALA A 31 -3.04 8.85 -2.79
C ALA A 31 -3.76 7.64 -2.18
N PHE A 32 -3.09 7.00 -1.22
CA PHE A 32 -3.59 5.82 -0.52
C PHE A 32 -3.52 6.05 0.98
N GLU A 33 -4.57 5.63 1.67
CA GLU A 33 -4.60 5.56 3.13
C GLU A 33 -4.35 4.12 3.56
N PHE A 34 -3.63 3.93 4.66
CA PHE A 34 -3.39 2.61 5.22
C PHE A 34 -3.52 2.61 6.74
N ASN A 35 -3.91 1.47 7.28
CA ASN A 35 -4.07 1.25 8.71
C ASN A 35 -3.74 -0.20 9.06
N TYR A 36 -3.07 -0.41 10.19
CA TYR A 36 -2.60 -1.70 10.70
C TYR A 36 -1.97 -2.61 9.63
N GLY A 37 -1.05 -2.05 8.84
CA GLY A 37 -0.36 -2.80 7.79
C GLY A 37 -1.21 -3.11 6.56
N LYS A 38 -2.36 -2.46 6.35
CA LYS A 38 -3.20 -2.68 5.16
C LYS A 38 -3.59 -1.37 4.51
N ILE A 39 -3.45 -1.29 3.19
CA ILE A 39 -4.06 -0.23 2.38
C ILE A 39 -5.58 -0.37 2.46
N LEU A 40 -6.23 0.74 2.77
CA LEU A 40 -7.68 0.86 2.86
C LEU A 40 -8.31 0.98 1.47
N PRO A 41 -9.57 0.55 1.29
CA PRO A 41 -10.28 0.75 0.03
C PRO A 41 -10.37 2.23 -0.33
N PRO A 42 -10.26 2.58 -1.62
CA PRO A 42 -10.41 3.96 -2.07
C PRO A 42 -11.84 4.46 -1.81
N LYS A 43 -11.97 5.75 -1.49
CA LYS A 43 -13.28 6.39 -1.23
C LYS A 43 -14.15 6.48 -2.49
N VAL A 44 -13.49 6.60 -3.65
CA VAL A 44 -14.14 6.58 -4.96
C VAL A 44 -13.86 5.21 -5.57
N SER A 45 -14.88 4.59 -6.17
CA SER A 45 -14.73 3.32 -6.85
C SER A 45 -13.85 3.51 -8.10
N ASP A 46 -12.54 3.34 -7.93
CA ASP A 46 -11.55 3.37 -8.99
C ASP A 46 -10.85 2.02 -9.06
N LYS A 47 -11.08 1.31 -10.17
CA LYS A 47 -10.49 0.00 -10.47
C LYS A 47 -8.97 0.02 -10.35
N ARG A 48 -8.30 1.12 -10.71
CA ARG A 48 -6.84 1.23 -10.61
C ARG A 48 -6.38 1.24 -9.15
N HIS A 49 -7.03 2.02 -8.30
CA HIS A 49 -6.73 2.05 -6.87
C HIS A 49 -6.99 0.70 -6.20
N TYR A 50 -8.07 -0.01 -6.60
CA TYR A 50 -8.32 -1.37 -6.11
C TYR A 50 -7.24 -2.37 -6.51
N ASN A 51 -6.76 -2.32 -7.75
CA ASN A 51 -5.69 -3.19 -8.22
C ASN A 51 -4.40 -2.97 -7.40
N VAL A 52 -4.00 -1.69 -7.23
CA VAL A 52 -2.83 -1.32 -6.43
C VAL A 52 -2.97 -1.76 -4.97
N MET A 53 -4.14 -1.50 -4.37
CA MET A 53 -4.45 -1.93 -3.00
C MET A 53 -4.30 -3.44 -2.86
N SER A 54 -4.92 -4.22 -3.76
CA SER A 54 -4.88 -5.68 -3.73
C SER A 54 -3.45 -6.21 -3.85
N GLU A 55 -2.68 -5.67 -4.79
CA GLU A 55 -1.30 -6.07 -5.03
C GLU A 55 -0.40 -5.76 -3.83
N VAL A 56 -0.45 -4.53 -3.30
CA VAL A 56 0.36 -4.14 -2.14
C VAL A 56 -0.04 -4.93 -0.90
N ASN A 57 -1.34 -5.10 -0.64
CA ASN A 57 -1.79 -5.87 0.52
C ASN A 57 -1.36 -7.35 0.43
N LYS A 58 -1.36 -7.94 -0.77
CA LYS A 58 -0.82 -9.29 -0.98
C LYS A 58 0.67 -9.35 -0.64
N GLN A 59 1.45 -8.34 -1.03
CA GLN A 59 2.86 -8.25 -0.68
C GLN A 59 3.08 -8.06 0.82
N VAL A 60 2.23 -7.29 1.51
CA VAL A 60 2.31 -7.19 2.97
C VAL A 60 2.07 -8.54 3.65
N LEU A 61 1.09 -9.31 3.17
CA LEU A 61 0.81 -10.66 3.71
C LEU A 61 2.01 -11.59 3.52
N LEU A 62 2.66 -11.57 2.35
CA LEU A 62 3.87 -12.37 2.10
C LEU A 62 5.01 -11.94 3.05
N LEU A 63 5.25 -10.64 3.17
CA LEU A 63 6.25 -10.10 4.10
C LEU A 63 5.95 -10.43 5.57
N GLN A 64 4.69 -10.64 5.94
CA GLN A 64 4.31 -11.08 7.29
C GLN A 64 4.57 -12.57 7.49
N ALA A 65 4.31 -13.39 6.48
CA ALA A 65 4.53 -14.83 6.52
C ALA A 65 6.01 -15.23 6.54
N GLU A 66 6.90 -14.46 5.90
CA GLU A 66 8.35 -14.72 5.91
C GLU A 66 9.04 -14.49 7.28
N LEU A 67 8.35 -13.85 8.23
CA LEU A 67 8.89 -13.48 9.55
C LEU A 67 8.21 -14.19 10.73
N GLY A 68 7.33 -15.15 10.44
CA GLY A 68 6.72 -16.04 11.43
C GLY A 68 7.25 -17.46 11.29
#